data_AF-A0A1C6Z7N6-F1
#
_entry.id   AF-A0A1C6Z7N6-F1
#
_cell.length_a   1.000
_cell.length_b   1.000
_cell.length_c   1.000
_cell.angle_alpha   90.00
_cell.angle_beta   90.00
_cell.angle_gamma   90.00
#
_symmetry.space_group_name_H-M   'P 1'
#
loop_
_entity.id
_entity.type
_entity.pdbx_description
1 polymer ?
#
loop_
_entity_poly.entity_id
_entity_poly.type
_entity_poly.pdbx_seq_one_letter_code
_entity_poly.pdbx_strand_id
1 'polypeptide(L)'
;MDSTELVAALPYCSDENICLLFEAGTQPEADFLAFKEKHEDKLHSLYIHPQLTEFQNYGPWLLAIDNAKQLPDYLASVPGSAAVTVSTRNPSLLAVQ
;
A
#
# COMPACT_ATOMS: atom_id res chain seq x y z
N MET A 1 4.55 7.02 -14.29
CA MET A 1 3.79 5.87 -14.80
C MET A 1 2.46 6.40 -15.33
N ASP A 2 2.00 5.97 -16.50
CA ASP A 2 0.62 6.28 -16.94
C ASP A 2 -0.32 5.33 -16.20
N SER A 3 -1.07 5.86 -15.23
CA SER A 3 -1.99 5.07 -14.39
C SER A 3 -3.40 4.96 -14.98
N THR A 4 -3.65 5.52 -16.16
CA THR A 4 -4.99 5.63 -16.75
C THR A 4 -5.60 4.26 -17.03
N GLU A 5 -4.84 3.36 -17.66
CA GLU A 5 -5.30 2.00 -17.95
C GLU A 5 -5.49 1.18 -16.67
N LEU A 6 -4.62 1.38 -15.69
CA LEU A 6 -4.70 0.69 -14.41
C LEU A 6 -5.96 1.09 -13.63
N VAL A 7 -6.29 2.38 -13.60
CA VAL A 7 -7.52 2.88 -12.98
C VAL A 7 -8.75 2.41 -13.74
N ALA A 8 -8.69 2.36 -15.08
CA ALA A 8 -9.79 1.85 -15.91
C ALA A 8 -10.05 0.35 -15.71
N ALA A 9 -9.02 -0.42 -15.32
CA ALA A 9 -9.13 -1.85 -15.03
C ALA A 9 -9.61 -2.16 -13.60
N LEU A 10 -9.66 -1.16 -12.72
CA LEU A 10 -10.17 -1.37 -11.36
C LEU A 10 -11.65 -1.70 -11.39
N PRO A 11 -12.10 -2.63 -10.53
CA PRO A 11 -13.50 -2.97 -10.50
C PRO A 11 -14.33 -1.83 -9.92
N TYR A 12 -15.57 -1.74 -10.40
CA TYR A 12 -16.56 -0.77 -9.94
C TYR A 12 -17.33 -1.24 -8.68
N CYS A 13 -17.08 -2.46 -8.21
CA CYS A 13 -17.86 -3.11 -7.15
C CYS A 13 -17.36 -2.72 -5.75
N SER A 14 -18.27 -2.56 -4.79
CA SER A 14 -17.95 -2.04 -3.45
C SER A 14 -17.26 -3.04 -2.52
N ASP A 15 -17.24 -4.32 -2.89
CA ASP A 15 -16.82 -5.40 -1.99
C ASP A 15 -15.33 -5.74 -2.13
N GLU A 16 -14.61 -5.07 -3.04
CA GLU A 16 -13.20 -5.29 -3.31
C GLU A 16 -12.35 -4.19 -2.65
N ASN A 17 -11.33 -4.63 -1.91
CA ASN A 17 -10.32 -3.76 -1.32
C ASN A 17 -9.24 -3.49 -2.35
N ILE A 18 -8.97 -2.20 -2.60
CA ILE A 18 -7.86 -1.75 -3.43
C ILE A 18 -6.70 -1.43 -2.48
N CYS A 19 -5.52 -1.96 -2.75
CA CYS A 19 -4.32 -1.63 -1.99
C CYS A 19 -3.16 -1.25 -2.92
N LEU A 20 -2.39 -0.28 -2.48
CA LEU A 20 -1.11 0.06 -3.09
C LEU A 20 0.01 -0.68 -2.35
N LEU A 21 0.75 -1.50 -3.08
CA LEU A 21 2.00 -2.11 -2.62
C LEU A 21 3.15 -1.14 -2.88
N PHE A 22 3.92 -0.84 -1.85
CA PHE A 22 5.12 -0.01 -1.98
C PHE A 22 6.23 -0.46 -1.03
N GLU A 23 7.48 -0.16 -1.41
CA GLU A 23 8.68 -0.42 -0.63
C GLU A 23 9.06 0.82 0.21
N ALA A 24 8.94 0.73 1.53
CA ALA A 24 9.19 1.85 2.43
C ALA A 24 10.66 2.32 2.39
N GLY A 25 11.60 1.42 2.11
CA GLY A 25 13.03 1.73 2.03
C GLY A 25 13.45 2.57 0.82
N THR A 26 12.50 2.94 -0.05
CA THR A 26 12.75 3.84 -1.20
C THR A 26 12.71 5.33 -0.84
N GLN A 27 12.35 5.66 0.40
CA GLN A 27 12.34 7.01 0.95
C GLN A 27 13.11 7.05 2.29
N PRO A 28 13.51 8.24 2.76
CA PRO A 28 14.11 8.38 4.09
C PRO A 28 13.19 7.81 5.18
N GLU A 29 13.77 7.12 6.17
CA GLU A 29 13.00 6.46 7.25
C GLU A 29 12.11 7.47 8.00
N ALA A 30 12.59 8.69 8.24
CA ALA A 30 11.80 9.74 8.90
C ALA A 30 10.53 10.11 8.12
N ASP A 31 10.62 10.17 6.79
CA ASP A 31 9.48 10.50 5.91
C ASP A 31 8.47 9.35 5.91
N PHE A 32 8.95 8.11 5.88
CA PHE A 32 8.10 6.94 6.03
C PHE A 32 7.40 6.90 7.39
N LEU A 33 8.11 7.18 8.49
CA LEU A 33 7.51 7.19 9.83
C LEU A 33 6.40 8.24 9.96
N ALA A 34 6.60 9.45 9.41
CA ALA A 34 5.56 10.47 9.36
C ALA A 34 4.36 10.06 8.50
N PHE A 35 4.62 9.41 7.35
CA PHE A 35 3.57 8.84 6.51
C PHE A 35 2.80 7.74 7.24
N LYS A 36 3.51 6.86 7.97
CA LYS A 36 2.93 5.76 8.74
C LYS A 36 2.01 6.26 9.83
N GLU A 37 2.41 7.28 10.58
CA GLU A 37 1.57 7.89 11.63
C GLU A 37 0.27 8.47 11.07
N LYS A 38 0.31 9.06 9.87
CA LYS A 38 -0.88 9.63 9.20
C LYS A 38 -1.86 8.57 8.68
N HIS A 39 -1.38 7.36 8.43
CA HIS A 39 -2.12 6.29 7.74
C HIS A 39 -2.13 4.97 8.53
N GLU A 40 -1.97 5.03 9.85
CA GLU A 40 -1.80 3.86 10.72
C GLU A 40 -2.93 2.83 10.58
N ASP A 41 -4.17 3.30 10.41
CA ASP A 41 -5.37 2.47 10.26
C ASP A 41 -5.45 1.73 8.91
N LYS A 42 -4.67 2.16 7.92
CA LYS A 42 -4.73 1.69 6.53
C LYS A 42 -3.44 1.00 6.08
N LEU A 43 -2.40 1.01 6.90
CA LEU A 43 -1.10 0.48 6.57
C LEU A 43 -0.89 -0.90 7.18
N HIS A 44 -0.55 -1.85 6.33
CA HIS A 44 -0.27 -3.23 6.73
C HIS A 44 1.11 -3.65 6.22
N SER A 45 2.01 -3.98 7.13
CA SER A 45 3.33 -4.48 6.76
C SER A 45 3.26 -5.93 6.29
N LEU A 46 3.92 -6.25 5.19
CA LEU A 46 4.10 -7.65 4.77
C LEU A 46 5.20 -8.37 5.57
N TYR A 47 6.04 -7.61 6.29
CA TYR A 47 7.06 -8.17 7.18
C TYR A 47 6.44 -8.48 8.55
N ILE A 48 5.66 -9.56 8.59
CA ILE A 48 4.96 -10.04 9.78
C ILE A 48 5.80 -10.97 10.67
N HIS A 49 6.90 -11.54 10.13
CA HIS A 49 7.74 -12.47 10.88
C HIS A 49 8.63 -11.72 11.88
N PRO A 50 8.81 -12.21 13.12
CA PRO A 50 9.64 -11.52 14.14
C PRO A 50 11.09 -11.27 13.72
N GLN A 51 11.65 -12.09 12.84
CA GLN A 51 13.00 -11.88 12.29
C GLN A 51 13.09 -10.69 11.34
N LEU A 52 11.96 -10.16 10.88
CA LEU A 52 11.88 -9.03 9.96
C LEU A 52 11.46 -7.73 10.65
N THR A 53 11.24 -7.75 11.97
CA THR A 53 10.78 -6.57 12.73
C THR A 53 11.75 -5.39 12.60
N GLU A 54 13.05 -5.63 12.57
CA GLU A 54 14.05 -4.57 12.37
C GLU A 54 14.02 -3.95 10.97
N PHE A 55 13.51 -4.69 9.98
CA PHE A 55 13.40 -4.24 8.58
C PHE A 55 12.03 -3.67 8.25
N GLN A 56 11.10 -3.60 9.22
CA GLN A 56 9.72 -3.23 8.95
C GLN A 56 9.58 -1.83 8.36
N ASN A 57 10.48 -0.90 8.71
CA ASN A 57 10.48 0.46 8.17
C ASN A 57 11.06 0.56 6.74
N TYR A 58 11.60 -0.53 6.21
CA TYR A 58 12.22 -0.59 4.89
C TYR A 58 11.50 -1.54 3.94
N GLY A 59 10.77 -2.51 4.49
CA GLY A 59 10.12 -3.56 3.73
C GLY A 59 8.86 -3.12 2.97
N PRO A 60 8.17 -4.11 2.37
CA PRO A 60 6.96 -3.86 1.63
C PRO A 60 5.77 -3.63 2.57
N TRP A 61 4.95 -2.66 2.19
CA TRP A 61 3.71 -2.30 2.86
C TRP A 61 2.55 -2.29 1.87
N LEU A 62 1.37 -2.66 2.37
CA LEU A 62 0.09 -2.43 1.71
C LEU A 62 -0.57 -1.21 2.33
N LEU A 63 -0.90 -0.24 1.50
CA LEU A 63 -1.77 0.88 1.84
C LEU A 63 -3.17 0.62 1.30
N ALA A 64 -4.16 0.49 2.17
CA ALA A 64 -5.57 0.42 1.76
C ALA A 64 -6.05 1.76 1.19
N ILE A 65 -6.73 1.70 0.04
CA ILE A 65 -7.27 2.88 -0.66
C ILE A 65 -8.79 2.77 -0.69
N ASP A 66 -9.45 3.72 -0.01
CA ASP A 66 -10.92 3.74 0.11
C ASP A 66 -11.63 4.07 -1.20
N ASN A 67 -10.96 4.82 -2.08
CA ASN A 67 -11.55 5.33 -3.30
C ASN A 67 -10.55 5.25 -4.45
N ALA A 68 -10.90 4.51 -5.50
CA ALA A 68 -10.11 4.39 -6.73
C ALA A 68 -9.70 5.75 -7.34
N LYS A 69 -10.48 6.82 -7.12
CA LYS A 69 -10.15 8.18 -7.57
C LYS A 69 -8.91 8.77 -6.89
N GLN A 70 -8.55 8.31 -5.70
CA GLN A 70 -7.36 8.75 -4.96
C GLN A 70 -6.09 8.00 -5.40
N LEU A 71 -6.24 6.87 -6.09
CA LEU A 71 -5.10 6.03 -6.47
C LEU A 71 -4.06 6.77 -7.34
N PRO A 72 -4.43 7.60 -8.34
CA PRO A 72 -3.45 8.40 -9.09
C PRO A 72 -2.61 9.31 -8.19
N ASP A 73 -3.25 9.96 -7.21
CA ASP A 73 -2.57 10.86 -6.28
C ASP A 73 -1.58 10.09 -5.41
N TYR A 74 -1.96 8.90 -4.93
CA TYR A 74 -1.06 8.01 -4.19
C TYR A 74 0.09 7.48 -5.05
N LEU A 75 -0.17 7.03 -6.28
CA LEU A 75 0.87 6.57 -7.20
C LEU A 75 1.88 7.68 -7.54
N ALA A 76 1.44 8.94 -7.55
CA ALA A 76 2.31 10.08 -7.80
C ALA A 76 3.09 10.53 -6.55
N SER A 77 2.53 10.33 -5.35
CA SER A 77 3.08 10.87 -4.10
C SER A 77 3.82 9.87 -3.22
N VAL A 78 3.56 8.56 -3.38
CA VAL A 78 4.17 7.50 -2.56
C VAL A 78 5.39 6.92 -3.29
N PRO A 79 6.62 7.17 -2.79
CA PRO A 79 7.82 6.57 -3.34
C PRO A 79 7.77 5.05 -3.23
N GLY A 80 8.40 4.36 -4.19
CA GLY A 80 8.50 2.91 -4.17
C GLY A 80 7.20 2.16 -4.47
N SER A 81 6.18 2.85 -5.00
CA SER A 81 4.97 2.23 -5.54
C SER A 81 5.33 1.15 -6.55
N ALA A 82 5.02 -0.11 -6.21
CA ALA A 82 5.41 -1.29 -6.97
C ALA A 82 4.23 -1.92 -7.72
N ALA A 83 3.07 -2.01 -7.08
CA ALA A 83 1.88 -2.63 -7.66
C ALA A 83 0.58 -2.13 -7.03
N VAL A 84 -0.54 -2.33 -7.73
CA VAL A 84 -1.88 -2.15 -7.18
C VAL A 84 -2.54 -3.52 -7.12
N THR A 85 -3.02 -3.90 -5.94
CA THR A 85 -3.68 -5.18 -5.70
C THR A 85 -5.15 -4.95 -5.43
N VAL A 86 -6.00 -5.83 -5.96
CA VAL A 86 -7.43 -5.83 -5.74
C VAL A 86 -7.83 -7.17 -5.15
N SER A 87 -8.57 -7.14 -4.04
CA SER A 87 -8.92 -8.37 -3.31
C SER A 87 -10.21 -8.21 -2.53
N THR A 88 -11.05 -9.23 -2.56
CA THR A 88 -12.24 -9.34 -1.68
C THR A 88 -11.88 -9.65 -0.23
N ARG A 89 -10.61 -10.01 0.06
CA ARG A 89 -10.13 -10.25 1.42
C ARG A 89 -9.66 -8.95 2.07
N ASN A 90 -9.82 -8.86 3.39
CA ASN A 90 -9.32 -7.75 4.18
C ASN A 90 -7.79 -7.59 3.97
N PRO A 91 -7.27 -6.36 3.77
CA PRO A 91 -5.84 -6.12 3.55
C PRO A 91 -4.92 -6.67 4.64
N SER A 92 -5.36 -6.70 5.89
CA SER A 92 -4.62 -7.33 6.99
C SER A 92 -4.39 -8.83 6.80
N LEU A 93 -5.28 -9.53 6.09
CA LEU A 93 -5.14 -10.94 5.74
C LEU A 93 -4.26 -11.15 4.50
N LEU A 94 -4.08 -10.12 3.67
CA LEU A 94 -3.10 -10.15 2.56
C LEU A 94 -1.68 -9.96 3.09
N ALA A 95 -1.53 -9.28 4.23
CA ALA A 95 -0.26 -9.12 4.92
C ALA A 95 0.29 -10.40 5.56
N VAL A 96 -0.54 -11.44 5.64
CA VAL A 96 -0.14 -12.79 6.08
C VAL A 96 -0.01 -13.66 4.84
N GLN A 97 1.22 -13.86 4.35
CA GLN A 97 1.53 -14.86 3.32
C GLN A 97 2.42 -15.97 3.90
#